data_AF-A0A1G6VE89-F1
#
_entry.id   AF-A0A1G6VE89-F1
#
_cell.length_a   1.000
_cell.length_b   1.000
_cell.length_c   1.000
_cell.angle_alpha   90.00
_cell.angle_beta   90.00
_cell.angle_gamma   90.00
#
_symmetry.space_group_name_H-M   'P 1'
#
loop_
_entity.id
_entity.type
_entity.pdbx_description
1 polymer ?
#
loop_
_entity_poly.entity_id
_entity_poly.type
_entity_poly.pdbx_seq_one_letter_code
_entity_poly.pdbx_strand_id
1 'polypeptide(L)'
;MGVGSSVTVSPVTPVETILVFAAIPLAIYGVIALLTLRERFAKSPRYRPGQEWEHPPVWWTANPAGLGAGHSAAAPAQDDPAPRRTAKGGARGGW
;
A
#
# COMPACT_ATOMS: atom_id res chain seq x y z
N MET A 1 15.93 -54.32 -42.43
CA MET A 1 15.13 -53.34 -43.19
C MET A 1 14.00 -52.89 -42.27
N GLY A 2 14.22 -51.82 -41.49
CA GLY A 2 13.29 -51.37 -40.45
C GLY A 2 12.26 -50.41 -41.03
N VAL A 3 10.98 -50.76 -40.91
CA VAL A 3 9.87 -49.86 -41.26
C VAL A 3 9.76 -48.83 -40.14
N GLY A 4 9.96 -47.55 -40.46
CA GLY A 4 9.83 -46.45 -39.51
C GLY A 4 8.37 -46.30 -39.07
N SER A 5 8.10 -46.51 -37.79
CA SER A 5 6.79 -46.28 -37.19
C SER A 5 6.41 -44.81 -37.32
N SER A 6 5.31 -44.52 -38.02
CA SER A 6 4.80 -43.16 -38.16
C SER A 6 4.20 -42.71 -36.84
N VAL A 7 4.77 -41.66 -36.23
CA VAL A 7 4.21 -41.03 -35.03
C VAL A 7 2.96 -40.25 -35.45
N THR A 8 1.79 -40.68 -34.99
CA THR A 8 0.55 -39.93 -35.18
C THR A 8 0.55 -38.74 -34.24
N VAL A 9 0.68 -37.53 -34.79
CA VAL A 9 0.52 -36.28 -34.03
C VAL A 9 -0.94 -35.88 -34.12
N SER A 10 -1.62 -35.75 -32.97
CA SER A 10 -2.99 -35.23 -32.93
C SER A 10 -3.00 -33.77 -33.43
N PRO A 11 -3.84 -33.43 -34.42
CA PRO A 11 -3.89 -32.07 -34.93
C PRO A 11 -4.55 -31.14 -33.89
N VAL A 12 -3.79 -30.14 -33.44
CA VAL A 12 -4.30 -29.07 -32.56
C VAL A 12 -5.22 -28.16 -33.37
N THR A 13 -6.39 -27.83 -32.84
CA THR A 13 -7.33 -26.95 -33.55
C THR A 13 -6.93 -25.47 -33.40
N PRO A 14 -7.25 -24.60 -34.37
CA PRO A 14 -7.01 -23.15 -34.22
C PRO A 14 -7.69 -22.54 -32.98
N VAL A 15 -8.87 -23.05 -32.63
CA VAL A 15 -9.61 -22.62 -31.43
C VAL A 15 -8.85 -22.98 -30.15
N GLU A 16 -8.31 -24.19 -30.08
CA GLU A 16 -7.49 -24.62 -28.94
C GLU A 16 -6.25 -23.75 -28.77
N THR A 17 -5.55 -23.45 -29.86
CA THR A 17 -4.40 -22.52 -29.86
C THR A 17 -4.79 -21.15 -29.32
N ILE A 18 -5.89 -20.56 -29.80
CA ILE A 18 -6.38 -19.26 -29.33
C ILE A 18 -6.75 -19.32 -27.85
N LEU A 19 -7.44 -20.38 -27.41
CA LEU A 19 -7.82 -20.55 -26.01
C LEU A 19 -6.58 -20.63 -25.11
N VAL A 20 -5.56 -21.39 -25.48
CA VAL A 20 -4.33 -21.47 -24.69
C VAL A 20 -3.63 -20.11 -24.61
N PHE A 21 -3.45 -19.44 -25.75
CA PHE A 21 -2.74 -18.16 -25.80
C PHE A 21 -3.52 -16.99 -25.21
N ALA A 22 -4.86 -17.04 -25.14
CA ALA A 22 -5.67 -16.00 -24.52
C ALA A 22 -5.96 -16.30 -23.04
N ALA A 23 -6.31 -17.55 -22.72
CA ALA A 23 -6.74 -17.93 -21.38
C ALA A 23 -5.57 -17.90 -20.39
N ILE A 24 -4.36 -18.34 -20.77
CA ILE A 24 -3.21 -18.32 -19.85
C ILE A 24 -2.86 -16.88 -19.44
N PRO A 25 -2.65 -15.91 -20.36
CA PRO A 25 -2.40 -14.53 -19.96
C PRO A 25 -3.56 -13.94 -19.16
N LEU A 26 -4.81 -14.19 -19.58
CA LEU A 26 -5.99 -13.66 -18.88
C LEU A 26 -6.11 -14.22 -17.46
N ALA A 27 -5.80 -15.50 -17.26
CA ALA A 27 -5.75 -16.12 -15.94
C ALA A 27 -4.66 -15.47 -15.07
N ILE A 28 -3.45 -15.25 -15.61
CA ILE A 28 -2.36 -14.58 -14.90
C ILE A 28 -2.78 -13.16 -14.47
N TYR A 29 -3.29 -12.36 -15.41
CA TYR A 29 -3.78 -11.01 -15.11
C TYR A 29 -4.94 -11.04 -14.12
N GLY A 30 -5.86 -12.00 -14.23
CA GLY A 30 -6.95 -12.19 -13.29
C GLY A 30 -6.44 -12.44 -11.88
N VAL A 31 -5.50 -13.37 -11.70
CA VAL A 31 -4.88 -13.65 -10.39
C VAL A 31 -4.20 -12.41 -9.83
N ILE A 32 -3.37 -11.72 -10.62
CA ILE A 32 -2.70 -10.50 -10.19
C ILE A 32 -3.72 -9.43 -9.78
N ALA A 33 -4.74 -9.19 -10.60
CA ALA A 33 -5.78 -8.21 -10.33
C ALA A 33 -6.54 -8.53 -9.03
N LEU A 34 -6.88 -9.81 -8.80
CA LEU A 34 -7.53 -10.24 -7.56
C LEU A 34 -6.63 -10.01 -6.34
N LEU A 35 -5.34 -10.32 -6.44
CA LEU A 35 -4.38 -10.08 -5.36
C LEU A 35 -4.22 -8.57 -5.08
N THR A 36 -4.16 -7.74 -6.11
CA THR A 36 -4.10 -6.27 -5.97
C THR A 36 -5.37 -5.71 -5.33
N LEU A 37 -6.55 -6.18 -5.74
CA LEU A 37 -7.82 -5.70 -5.18
C LEU A 37 -8.06 -6.18 -3.75
N ARG A 38 -7.54 -7.34 -3.36
CA ARG A 38 -7.65 -7.89 -2.00
C ARG A 38 -7.22 -6.87 -0.94
N GLU A 39 -6.11 -6.17 -1.16
CA GLU A 39 -5.61 -5.15 -0.22
C GLU A 39 -6.58 -3.99 -0.05
N ARG A 40 -7.31 -3.62 -1.12
CA ARG A 40 -8.29 -2.53 -1.07
C ARG A 40 -9.48 -2.90 -0.18
N PHE A 41 -9.91 -4.16 -0.21
CA PHE A 41 -11.01 -4.65 0.63
C PHE A 41 -10.60 -4.87 2.09
N ALA A 42 -9.33 -5.13 2.35
CA ALA A 42 -8.80 -5.31 3.70
C ALA A 42 -8.45 -3.98 4.42
N LYS A 43 -8.59 -2.82 3.76
CA LYS A 43 -8.28 -1.52 4.37
C LYS A 43 -9.28 -1.17 5.47
N SER A 44 -8.75 -0.70 6.60
CA SER A 44 -9.58 -0.20 7.70
C SER A 44 -10.48 0.95 7.23
N PRO A 45 -11.74 0.99 7.70
CA PRO A 45 -12.67 2.04 7.34
C PRO A 45 -12.12 3.40 7.77
N ARG A 46 -12.40 4.42 6.96
CA ARG A 46 -12.00 5.79 7.26
C ARG A 46 -12.84 6.32 8.42
N TYR A 47 -12.19 6.90 9.42
CA TYR A 47 -12.84 7.61 10.51
C TYR A 47 -13.87 8.64 10.00
N ARG A 48 -15.03 8.70 10.65
CA ARG A 48 -16.12 9.64 10.35
C ARG A 48 -16.29 10.64 11.51
N PRO A 49 -16.52 11.94 11.24
CA PRO A 49 -16.89 12.88 12.30
C PRO A 49 -18.13 12.40 13.05
N GLY A 50 -18.08 12.38 14.38
CA GLY A 50 -19.15 11.86 15.25
C GLY A 50 -19.02 10.38 15.62
N GLN A 51 -18.12 9.63 14.98
CA GLN A 51 -17.75 8.29 15.42
C GLN A 51 -16.81 8.39 16.63
N GLU A 52 -16.89 7.43 17.56
CA GLU A 52 -15.91 7.34 18.65
C GLU A 52 -14.51 7.02 18.11
N TRP A 53 -13.48 7.59 18.75
CA TRP A 53 -12.10 7.42 18.32
C TRP A 53 -11.50 6.14 18.92
N GLU A 54 -11.47 5.07 18.13
CA GLU A 54 -10.94 3.75 18.56
C GLU A 54 -9.46 3.54 18.19
N HIS A 55 -8.83 4.50 17.50
CA HIS A 55 -7.44 4.36 17.07
C HIS A 55 -6.46 4.77 18.18
N PRO A 56 -5.24 4.20 18.20
CA PRO A 56 -4.19 4.67 19.08
C PRO A 56 -3.91 6.17 18.87
N PRO A 57 -3.48 6.92 19.89
CA PRO A 57 -3.07 8.31 19.73
C PRO A 57 -1.86 8.40 18.81
N VAL A 58 -1.93 9.25 17.78
CA VAL A 58 -0.85 9.45 16.80
C VAL A 58 -0.43 10.92 16.80
N TRP A 59 0.88 11.15 16.93
CA TRP A 59 1.49 12.46 16.80
C TRP A 59 2.20 12.57 15.44
N TRP A 60 1.72 13.46 14.58
CA TRP A 60 2.32 13.69 13.27
C TRP A 60 3.28 14.88 13.35
N THR A 61 4.58 14.62 13.16
CA THR A 61 5.58 15.69 13.06
C THR A 61 5.82 16.08 11.62
N ALA A 62 6.15 17.35 11.37
CA ALA A 62 6.60 17.78 10.05
C ALA A 62 7.89 17.05 9.63
N ASN A 63 8.04 16.77 8.33
CA ASN A 63 9.29 16.27 7.78
C ASN A 63 10.38 17.36 7.91
N PRO A 64 11.46 17.15 8.68
CA PRO A 64 12.47 18.17 8.91
C PRO A 64 13.23 18.57 7.63
N ALA A 65 13.37 17.66 6.66
CA ALA A 65 14.06 17.94 5.41
C ALA A 65 13.33 18.95 4.50
N GLY A 66 12.02 19.12 4.69
CA GLY A 66 11.22 20.11 3.96
C GLY A 66 11.24 21.51 4.58
N LEU A 67 11.92 21.68 5.72
CA LEU A 67 11.95 22.93 6.45
C LEU A 67 13.19 23.72 6.02
N GLY A 68 12.98 24.87 5.35
CA GLY A 68 14.08 25.76 4.95
C GLY A 68 14.89 26.26 6.16
N ALA A 69 16.11 26.73 5.93
CA ALA A 69 17.14 27.04 6.94
C ALA A 69 16.72 27.97 8.12
N GLY A 70 15.56 28.63 8.04
CA GLY A 70 14.98 29.43 9.12
C GLY A 70 14.13 28.66 10.14
N HIS A 71 13.90 27.36 9.94
CA HIS A 71 13.11 26.54 10.85
C HIS A 71 14.02 25.53 11.56
N SER A 72 14.36 25.83 12.82
CA SER A 72 15.12 24.89 13.64
C SER A 72 14.33 23.60 13.81
N ALA A 73 14.93 22.48 13.41
CA ALA A 73 14.43 21.16 13.79
C ALA A 73 14.29 21.11 15.32
N ALA A 74 13.26 20.44 15.83
CA ALA A 74 13.14 20.19 17.26
C ALA A 74 14.38 19.41 17.70
N ALA A 75 15.33 20.10 18.35
CA ALA A 75 16.54 19.48 18.85
C ALA A 75 16.14 18.40 19.88
N PRO A 76 16.82 17.24 19.90
CA PRO A 76 16.62 16.28 20.98
C PRO A 76 16.87 17.01 22.31
N ALA A 77 16.00 16.77 23.28
CA ALA A 77 16.06 17.43 24.58
C ALA A 77 17.45 17.19 25.19
N GLN A 78 18.23 18.26 25.33
CA GLN A 78 19.42 18.24 26.17
C GLN A 78 18.94 18.20 27.62
N ASP A 79 19.41 17.20 28.38
CA ASP A 79 19.13 17.02 29.81
C ASP A 79 19.67 18.18 30.63
N ASP A 80 18.91 19.27 30.68
CA ASP A 80 19.17 20.46 31.47
C ASP A 80 18.23 20.42 32.69
N PRO A 81 18.74 20.40 33.93
CA PRO A 81 17.95 20.14 35.15
C PRO A 81 16.99 21.28 35.54
N ALA A 82 16.97 22.39 34.81
CA ALA A 82 16.05 23.49 35.06
C ALA A 82 14.68 23.27 34.39
N PRO A 83 13.55 23.50 35.08
CA PRO A 83 12.22 23.38 34.49
C PRO A 83 12.03 24.49 33.44
N ARG A 84 12.29 24.16 32.18
CA ARG A 84 12.08 25.07 31.05
C ARG A 84 10.57 25.27 30.90
N ARG A 85 10.04 26.48 31.19
CA ARG A 85 8.65 26.83 30.87
C ARG A 85 8.49 26.84 29.34
N THR A 86 7.90 25.77 28.82
CA THR A 86 7.67 25.55 27.39
C THR A 86 6.36 26.14 26.87
N ALA A 87 5.48 26.60 27.77
CA ALA A 87 4.19 27.16 27.39
C ALA A 87 4.36 28.56 26.76
N LYS A 88 4.26 28.62 25.43
CA LYS A 88 4.35 29.87 24.65
C LYS A 88 2.98 30.44 24.23
N GLY A 89 1.88 29.72 24.46
CA GLY A 89 0.51 30.12 24.13
C GLY A 89 -0.46 28.94 24.01
N GLY A 90 -1.75 29.21 23.70
CA GLY A 90 -2.77 28.19 23.45
C GLY A 90 -4.01 28.77 22.74
N ALA A 91 -4.63 27.99 21.87
CA ALA A 91 -5.88 28.33 21.20
C ALA A 91 -6.89 27.18 21.38
N ARG A 92 -8.17 27.50 21.55
CA ARG A 92 -9.25 26.51 21.69
C ARG A 92 -10.52 26.98 21.01
N GLY A 93 -11.31 26.03 20.51
CA GLY A 93 -12.62 26.25 19.93
C GLY A 93 -13.46 24.98 20.07
N GLY A 94 -14.78 25.12 20.09
CA GLY A 94 -15.74 24.02 20.00
C GLY A 94 -16.23 23.91 18.56
N TRP A 95 -16.34 22.68 18.07
CA TRP A 95 -16.88 22.34 16.76
C TRP A 95 -18.17 21.56 16.95
#